data_AF-A0A357BS42-F1
#
_entry.id   AF-A0A357BS42-F1
#
_cell.length_a   1.000
_cell.length_b   1.000
_cell.length_c   1.000
_cell.angle_alpha   90.00
_cell.angle_beta   90.00
_cell.angle_gamma   90.00
#
_symmetry.space_group_name_H-M   'P 1'
#
loop_
_entity.id
_entity.type
_entity.pdbx_description
1 polymer ?
#
loop_
_entity_poly.entity_id
_entity_poly.type
_entity_poly.pdbx_seq_one_letter_code
_entity_poly.pdbx_strand_id
1 'polypeptide(L)'
;MTERLNIAAPILIALLTIHLLVMYSIRPYGYNLSAMMRLTETEENGQDIKRYFQKGMVIFSEGGYDGQNYYYVAMDSIFKMDYKNAYRQQRMLYPLLSKLLTFGDNSLLPYTMYLVNLASLALGMYFFILILRYYSLNPMWSLFYGLSPPSIMTIQYDLPSPLSIFLIIAAVYFYICKGRIYLTVLFFAFAFLTREDSLLVLLPLLIWDFQKNRSIGRGVVLASSLIPFVLWQFYITFKIGKLPTGVSAASTLNPMPFYGVAAYFLTVKIEGIKQLFKIGSVALVFLYFTAVFFIMIKALIRGRNLFYYVVGAYCILVLFTVPSQWDNYNGLLRMFYGMFPFLVLSYSYAKETSLRYAVYFIAVLIFLTGVRILFVSPVYPFTIW
;
A
#
# COMPACT_ATOMS: atom_id res chain seq x y z
N MET A 1 -29.11 -13.54 10.42
CA MET A 1 -29.17 -12.41 9.46
C MET A 1 -28.39 -11.20 9.96
N THR A 2 -28.58 -10.80 11.24
CA THR A 2 -27.84 -9.74 11.96
C THR A 2 -26.31 -9.85 11.89
N GLU A 3 -25.76 -11.06 12.01
CA GLU A 3 -24.30 -11.24 12.04
C GLU A 3 -23.62 -11.03 10.67
N ARG A 4 -24.30 -11.37 9.57
CA ARG A 4 -23.83 -11.13 8.19
C ARG A 4 -23.94 -9.65 7.82
N LEU A 5 -25.03 -8.99 8.21
CA LEU A 5 -25.20 -7.54 8.08
C LEU A 5 -24.08 -6.77 8.78
N ASN A 6 -23.62 -7.24 9.94
CA ASN A 6 -22.51 -6.66 10.68
C ASN A 6 -21.12 -6.76 10.01
N ILE A 7 -20.92 -7.66 9.04
CA ILE A 7 -19.66 -7.72 8.26
C ILE A 7 -19.79 -6.90 6.96
N ALA A 8 -20.91 -7.07 6.26
CA ALA A 8 -21.11 -6.47 4.95
C ALA A 8 -21.18 -4.94 5.01
N ALA A 9 -21.84 -4.38 6.03
CA ALA A 9 -22.07 -2.94 6.14
C ALA A 9 -20.79 -2.09 6.04
N PRO A 10 -19.74 -2.27 6.88
CA PRO A 10 -18.54 -1.45 6.77
C PRO A 10 -17.78 -1.65 5.45
N ILE A 11 -17.80 -2.87 4.88
CA ILE A 11 -17.17 -3.15 3.58
C ILE A 11 -17.89 -2.38 2.47
N LEU A 12 -19.22 -2.45 2.41
CA LEU A 12 -20.03 -1.75 1.42
C LEU A 12 -19.89 -0.24 1.54
N ILE A 13 -19.88 0.30 2.77
CA ILE A 13 -19.62 1.73 3.01
C ILE A 13 -18.27 2.12 2.43
N ALA A 14 -17.21 1.39 2.76
CA ALA A 14 -15.87 1.72 2.27
C ALA A 14 -15.76 1.64 0.74
N LEU A 15 -16.28 0.58 0.13
CA LEU A 15 -16.27 0.40 -1.32
C LEU A 15 -17.06 1.50 -2.04
N LEU A 16 -18.27 1.82 -1.56
CA LEU A 16 -19.10 2.87 -2.15
C LEU A 16 -18.43 4.23 -2.03
N THR A 17 -17.92 4.59 -0.86
CA THR A 17 -17.23 5.88 -0.66
C THR A 17 -16.00 5.99 -1.55
N ILE A 18 -15.17 4.95 -1.63
CA ILE A 18 -13.98 4.96 -2.49
C ILE A 18 -14.37 5.02 -3.97
N HIS A 19 -15.36 4.24 -4.39
CA HIS A 19 -15.85 4.29 -5.76
C HIS A 19 -16.33 5.70 -6.13
N LEU A 20 -17.13 6.35 -5.28
CA LEU A 20 -17.59 7.72 -5.49
C LEU A 20 -16.42 8.72 -5.58
N LEU A 21 -15.41 8.61 -4.69
CA LEU A 21 -14.23 9.47 -4.73
C LEU A 21 -13.40 9.25 -6.00
N VAL A 22 -13.25 7.99 -6.44
CA VAL A 22 -12.57 7.65 -7.69
C VAL A 22 -13.32 8.26 -8.87
N MET A 23 -14.63 8.00 -9.00
CA MET A 23 -15.47 8.53 -10.08
C MET A 23 -15.47 10.05 -10.13
N TYR A 24 -15.48 10.71 -8.97
CA TYR A 24 -15.30 12.16 -8.89
C TYR A 24 -13.94 12.60 -9.45
N SER A 25 -12.87 11.91 -9.06
CA SER A 25 -11.51 12.27 -9.47
C SER A 25 -11.23 12.05 -10.96
N ILE A 26 -11.96 11.14 -11.62
CA ILE A 26 -11.83 10.87 -13.06
C ILE A 26 -12.92 11.52 -13.92
N ARG A 27 -13.88 12.22 -13.31
CA ARG A 27 -14.92 12.99 -14.02
C ARG A 27 -14.34 13.95 -15.08
N PRO A 28 -13.26 14.71 -14.83
CA PRO A 28 -12.67 15.59 -15.84
C PRO A 28 -12.15 14.85 -17.08
N TYR A 29 -11.92 13.53 -16.95
CA TYR A 29 -11.39 12.66 -17.99
C TYR A 29 -12.49 11.79 -18.63
N GLY A 30 -13.74 12.25 -18.57
CA GLY A 30 -14.89 11.54 -19.16
C GLY A 30 -15.22 10.22 -18.47
N TYR A 31 -14.90 10.08 -17.17
CA TYR A 31 -15.07 8.84 -16.40
C TYR A 31 -14.28 7.63 -16.93
N ASN A 32 -13.22 7.89 -17.70
CA ASN A 32 -12.36 6.83 -18.21
C ASN A 32 -11.43 6.29 -17.11
N LEU A 33 -11.56 5.00 -16.77
CA LEU A 33 -10.76 4.36 -15.73
C LEU A 33 -9.26 4.36 -16.06
N SER A 34 -8.86 4.46 -17.33
CA SER A 34 -7.43 4.52 -17.66
C SER A 34 -6.73 5.75 -17.09
N ALA A 35 -7.48 6.81 -16.76
CA ALA A 35 -6.96 8.00 -16.11
C ALA A 35 -6.35 7.71 -14.73
N MET A 36 -6.80 6.64 -14.05
CA MET A 36 -6.29 6.22 -12.75
C MET A 36 -4.84 5.76 -12.83
N MET A 37 -4.44 5.14 -13.94
CA MET A 37 -3.07 4.66 -14.14
C MET A 37 -2.05 5.80 -14.31
N ARG A 38 -2.50 7.01 -14.66
CA ARG A 38 -1.64 8.17 -14.94
C ARG A 38 -0.55 7.85 -15.97
N LEU A 39 -0.97 7.27 -17.11
CA LEU A 39 -0.09 7.02 -18.27
C LEU A 39 0.43 8.35 -18.81
N THR A 40 1.74 8.46 -19.02
CA THR A 40 2.37 9.65 -19.63
C THR A 40 3.09 9.32 -20.92
N GLU A 41 3.23 10.30 -21.82
CA GLU A 41 4.03 10.14 -23.05
C GLU A 41 5.54 10.19 -22.83
N THR A 42 6.00 10.61 -21.66
CA THR A 42 7.43 10.71 -21.33
C THR A 42 8.05 9.33 -21.24
N GLU A 43 9.05 9.07 -22.10
CA GLU A 43 9.83 7.84 -22.10
C GLU A 43 10.53 7.64 -20.74
N GLU A 44 10.16 6.60 -19.99
CA GLU A 44 11.06 6.08 -18.95
C GLU A 44 12.15 5.25 -19.65
N ASN A 45 13.40 5.69 -19.58
CA ASN A 45 14.59 4.94 -20.03
C ASN A 45 14.67 4.64 -21.55
N GLY A 46 14.18 5.54 -22.41
CA GLY A 46 14.31 5.41 -23.87
C GLY A 46 13.53 4.24 -24.48
N GLN A 47 12.49 3.77 -23.78
CA GLN A 47 11.59 2.73 -24.27
C GLN A 47 10.41 3.35 -25.00
N ASP A 48 10.09 2.87 -26.20
CA ASP A 48 8.83 3.21 -26.87
C ASP A 48 7.67 2.61 -26.07
N ILE A 49 7.05 3.44 -25.23
CA ILE A 49 5.90 3.07 -24.40
C ILE A 49 4.58 3.18 -25.17
N LYS A 50 4.55 3.89 -26.32
CA LYS A 50 3.32 4.14 -27.09
C LYS A 50 2.74 2.85 -27.65
N ARG A 51 3.57 1.86 -27.96
CA ARG A 51 3.14 0.51 -28.38
C ARG A 51 2.28 -0.24 -27.35
N TYR A 52 2.32 0.16 -26.08
CA TYR A 52 1.47 -0.43 -25.04
C TYR A 52 0.09 0.22 -24.99
N PHE A 53 -0.11 1.38 -25.61
CA PHE A 53 -1.38 2.08 -25.56
C PHE A 53 -2.43 1.38 -26.42
N GLN A 54 -3.66 1.43 -25.93
CA GLN A 54 -4.86 0.92 -26.53
C GLN A 54 -5.76 2.10 -26.87
N LYS A 55 -6.53 1.97 -27.94
CA LYS A 55 -7.45 3.02 -28.41
C LYS A 55 -8.41 3.43 -27.30
N GLY A 56 -8.64 4.73 -27.15
CA GLY A 56 -9.59 5.30 -26.22
C GLY A 56 -9.04 5.49 -24.81
N MET A 57 -7.75 5.29 -24.56
CA MET A 57 -7.15 5.57 -23.25
C MET A 57 -6.76 7.04 -23.08
N VAL A 58 -6.92 7.54 -21.86
CA VAL A 58 -6.44 8.85 -21.41
C VAL A 58 -4.93 8.80 -21.20
N ILE A 59 -4.21 9.65 -21.92
CA ILE A 59 -2.76 9.82 -21.83
C ILE A 59 -2.47 11.24 -21.35
N PHE A 60 -1.66 11.39 -20.31
CA PHE A 60 -1.31 12.68 -19.72
C PHE A 60 -0.03 13.23 -20.34
N SER A 61 0.01 14.55 -20.57
CA SER A 61 1.25 15.21 -21.00
C SER A 61 2.23 15.47 -19.84
N GLU A 62 1.73 15.47 -18.61
CA GLU A 62 2.52 15.64 -17.38
C GLU A 62 1.84 14.93 -16.19
N GLY A 63 2.53 14.81 -15.05
CA GLY A 63 1.92 14.29 -13.83
C GLY A 63 1.73 12.76 -13.81
N GLY A 64 2.64 12.03 -14.46
CA GLY A 64 2.68 10.58 -14.43
C GLY A 64 2.83 10.02 -13.02
N TYR A 65 2.32 8.81 -12.80
CA TYR A 65 2.38 8.17 -11.50
C TYR A 65 2.59 6.66 -11.61
N ASP A 66 2.89 6.01 -10.49
CA ASP A 66 3.33 4.61 -10.44
C ASP A 66 2.34 3.58 -11.02
N GLY A 67 1.07 3.92 -11.22
CA GLY A 67 0.06 3.03 -11.81
C GLY A 67 0.44 2.54 -13.21
N GLN A 68 0.96 3.43 -14.05
CA GLN A 68 1.38 3.12 -15.43
C GLN A 68 2.41 2.00 -15.49
N ASN A 69 3.31 1.95 -14.51
CA ASN A 69 4.35 0.93 -14.45
C ASN A 69 3.76 -0.47 -14.25
N TYR A 70 2.70 -0.61 -13.45
CA TYR A 70 2.03 -1.90 -13.27
C TYR A 70 1.21 -2.30 -14.49
N TYR A 71 0.66 -1.33 -15.23
CA TYR A 71 0.04 -1.56 -16.53
C TYR A 71 1.05 -2.09 -17.55
N TYR A 72 2.24 -1.50 -17.65
CA TYR A 72 3.30 -1.99 -18.55
C TYR A 72 3.77 -3.39 -18.16
N VAL A 73 3.92 -3.69 -16.85
CA VAL A 73 4.21 -5.06 -16.40
C VAL A 73 3.07 -6.03 -16.74
N ALA A 74 1.80 -5.60 -16.73
CA ALA A 74 0.68 -6.46 -17.10
C ALA A 74 0.66 -6.74 -18.62
N MET A 75 1.04 -5.76 -19.43
CA MET A 75 1.22 -5.93 -20.87
C MET A 75 2.41 -6.85 -21.19
N ASP A 76 3.49 -6.73 -20.44
CA ASP A 76 4.74 -7.48 -20.67
C ASP A 76 5.15 -8.37 -19.48
N SER A 77 4.22 -9.20 -19.02
CA SER A 77 4.38 -10.01 -17.80
C SER A 77 5.49 -11.06 -17.87
N ILE A 78 5.93 -11.43 -19.08
CA ILE A 78 6.94 -12.45 -19.36
C ILE A 78 8.04 -11.97 -20.33
N PHE A 79 8.30 -10.66 -20.39
CA PHE A 79 9.43 -10.09 -21.14
C PHE A 79 9.39 -10.32 -22.66
N LYS A 80 8.20 -10.40 -23.26
CA LYS A 80 8.00 -10.50 -24.71
C LYS A 80 8.20 -9.17 -25.42
N MET A 81 7.85 -8.07 -24.76
CA MET A 81 7.85 -6.73 -25.35
C MET A 81 9.04 -5.88 -24.86
N ASP A 82 10.01 -6.44 -24.15
CA ASP A 82 11.23 -5.73 -23.75
C ASP A 82 11.01 -4.57 -22.75
N TYR A 83 9.94 -4.58 -21.95
CA TYR A 83 9.83 -3.65 -20.81
C TYR A 83 10.87 -4.03 -19.75
N LYS A 84 11.84 -3.15 -19.49
CA LYS A 84 13.05 -3.44 -18.69
C LYS A 84 13.10 -2.68 -17.38
N ASN A 85 12.00 -2.69 -16.63
CA ASN A 85 11.97 -2.15 -15.28
C ASN A 85 12.01 -3.29 -14.25
N ALA A 86 13.23 -3.74 -13.92
CA ALA A 86 13.47 -4.84 -12.98
C ALA A 86 12.76 -4.58 -11.64
N TYR A 87 12.84 -3.35 -11.13
CA TYR A 87 12.21 -2.96 -9.87
C TYR A 87 10.68 -3.09 -9.89
N ARG A 88 10.03 -2.85 -11.03
CA ARG A 88 8.56 -2.99 -11.15
C ARG A 88 8.15 -4.43 -11.43
N GLN A 89 8.95 -5.16 -12.20
CA GLN A 89 8.67 -6.56 -12.53
C GLN A 89 8.79 -7.51 -11.34
N GLN A 90 9.55 -7.17 -10.29
CA GLN A 90 9.53 -7.99 -9.07
C GLN A 90 8.14 -8.08 -8.41
N ARG A 91 7.26 -7.10 -8.67
CA ARG A 91 5.92 -6.97 -8.11
C ARG A 91 4.88 -7.54 -9.09
N MET A 92 5.08 -8.78 -9.51
CA MET A 92 4.34 -9.37 -10.63
C MET A 92 2.88 -9.70 -10.32
N LEU A 93 2.51 -9.95 -9.04
CA LEU A 93 1.23 -10.62 -8.76
C LEU A 93 0.02 -9.78 -9.14
N TYR A 94 0.04 -8.49 -8.81
CA TYR A 94 -1.03 -7.57 -9.16
C TYR A 94 -1.20 -7.40 -10.68
N PRO A 95 -0.13 -7.09 -11.46
CA PRO A 95 -0.19 -7.08 -12.92
C PRO A 95 -0.67 -8.40 -13.53
N LEU A 96 -0.18 -9.54 -13.04
CA LEU A 96 -0.54 -10.86 -13.55
C LEU A 96 -2.02 -11.17 -13.32
N LEU A 97 -2.54 -10.94 -12.11
CA LEU A 97 -3.96 -11.15 -11.81
C LEU A 97 -4.85 -10.24 -12.65
N SER A 98 -4.46 -8.98 -12.81
CA SER A 98 -5.20 -8.03 -13.66
C SER A 98 -5.24 -8.51 -15.11
N LYS A 99 -4.09 -8.93 -15.65
CA LYS A 99 -3.96 -9.47 -17.00
C LYS A 99 -4.78 -10.75 -17.21
N LEU A 100 -4.79 -11.67 -16.24
CA LEU A 100 -5.56 -12.91 -16.34
C LEU A 100 -7.07 -12.63 -16.46
N LEU A 101 -7.56 -11.61 -15.75
CA LEU A 101 -8.97 -11.22 -15.77
C LEU A 101 -9.39 -10.51 -17.06
N THR A 102 -8.46 -10.19 -17.96
CA THR A 102 -8.82 -9.61 -19.26
C THR A 102 -9.27 -10.66 -20.26
N PHE A 103 -9.04 -11.95 -19.98
CA PHE A 103 -9.32 -13.06 -20.89
C PHE A 103 -8.72 -12.87 -22.30
N GLY A 104 -7.58 -12.17 -22.38
CA GLY A 104 -6.85 -11.91 -23.63
C GLY A 104 -7.09 -10.53 -24.25
N ASP A 105 -8.11 -9.79 -23.82
CA ASP A 105 -8.40 -8.45 -24.34
C ASP A 105 -7.69 -7.35 -23.54
N ASN A 106 -6.59 -6.85 -24.09
CA ASN A 106 -5.77 -5.81 -23.50
C ASN A 106 -6.49 -4.49 -23.20
N SER A 107 -7.59 -4.19 -23.91
CA SER A 107 -8.39 -2.98 -23.66
C SER A 107 -9.12 -3.01 -22.31
N LEU A 108 -9.29 -4.21 -21.73
CA LEU A 108 -9.95 -4.40 -20.43
C LEU A 108 -9.02 -4.17 -19.22
N LEU A 109 -7.72 -3.96 -19.44
CA LEU A 109 -6.75 -3.79 -18.35
C LEU A 109 -7.12 -2.71 -17.34
N PRO A 110 -7.54 -1.48 -17.74
CA PRO A 110 -7.95 -0.46 -16.79
C PRO A 110 -9.07 -0.91 -15.84
N TYR A 111 -10.03 -1.68 -16.36
CA TYR A 111 -11.17 -2.21 -15.60
C TYR A 111 -10.74 -3.32 -14.64
N THR A 112 -9.92 -4.25 -15.12
CA THR A 112 -9.46 -5.39 -14.33
C THR A 112 -8.50 -5.00 -13.22
N MET A 113 -7.60 -4.04 -13.46
CA MET A 113 -6.72 -3.45 -12.43
C MET A 113 -7.54 -2.83 -11.30
N TYR A 114 -8.53 -2.02 -11.66
CA TYR A 114 -9.45 -1.42 -10.71
C TYR A 114 -10.26 -2.47 -9.93
N LEU A 115 -10.78 -3.49 -10.62
CA LEU A 115 -11.54 -4.59 -10.02
C LEU A 115 -10.69 -5.39 -9.01
N VAL A 116 -9.45 -5.72 -9.35
CA VAL A 116 -8.51 -6.42 -8.44
C VAL A 116 -8.29 -5.60 -7.18
N ASN A 117 -8.16 -4.28 -7.31
CA ASN A 117 -8.01 -3.38 -6.16
C ASN A 117 -9.24 -3.33 -5.27
N LEU A 118 -10.45 -3.20 -5.83
CA LEU A 118 -11.70 -3.22 -5.05
C LEU A 118 -11.92 -4.58 -4.36
N ALA A 119 -11.69 -5.68 -5.08
CA ALA A 119 -11.79 -7.02 -4.52
C ALA A 119 -10.78 -7.23 -3.38
N SER A 120 -9.53 -6.77 -3.58
CA SER A 120 -8.49 -6.82 -2.56
C SER A 120 -8.87 -6.02 -1.32
N LEU A 121 -9.39 -4.80 -1.47
CA LEU A 121 -9.86 -4.00 -0.33
C LEU A 121 -10.98 -4.72 0.43
N ALA A 122 -11.97 -5.26 -0.29
CA ALA A 122 -13.10 -5.97 0.31
C ALA A 122 -12.63 -7.21 1.09
N LEU A 123 -11.77 -8.04 0.49
CA LEU A 123 -11.22 -9.24 1.12
C LEU A 123 -10.31 -8.90 2.29
N GLY A 124 -9.46 -7.88 2.14
CA GLY A 124 -8.63 -7.35 3.22
C GLY A 124 -9.48 -6.91 4.41
N MET A 125 -10.56 -6.16 4.17
CA MET A 125 -11.47 -5.72 5.22
C MET A 125 -12.22 -6.90 5.84
N TYR A 126 -12.61 -7.89 5.05
CA TYR A 126 -13.23 -9.11 5.55
C TYR A 126 -12.33 -9.83 6.56
N PHE A 127 -11.09 -10.16 6.19
CA PHE A 127 -10.15 -10.81 7.12
C PHE A 127 -9.83 -9.91 8.31
N PHE A 128 -9.73 -8.60 8.11
CA PHE A 128 -9.52 -7.64 9.18
C PHE A 128 -10.66 -7.66 10.20
N ILE A 129 -11.91 -7.64 9.76
CA ILE A 129 -13.10 -7.75 10.61
C ILE A 129 -13.10 -9.06 11.41
N LEU A 130 -12.67 -10.17 10.80
CA LEU A 130 -12.54 -11.43 11.53
C LEU A 130 -11.53 -11.34 12.68
N ILE A 131 -10.40 -10.64 12.48
CA ILE A 131 -9.43 -10.37 13.56
C ILE A 131 -10.04 -9.43 14.62
N LEU A 132 -10.74 -8.36 14.21
CA LEU A 132 -11.41 -7.46 15.15
C LEU A 132 -12.39 -8.19 16.05
N ARG A 133 -13.20 -9.09 15.48
CA ARG A 133 -14.14 -9.94 16.21
C ARG A 133 -13.44 -10.89 17.17
N TYR A 134 -12.31 -11.45 16.77
CA TYR A 134 -11.48 -12.27 17.66
C TYR A 134 -11.06 -11.50 18.92
N TYR A 135 -10.82 -10.19 18.82
CA TYR A 135 -10.55 -9.30 19.96
C TYR A 135 -11.79 -8.58 20.52
N SER A 136 -13.00 -9.02 20.15
CA SER A 136 -14.27 -8.43 20.58
C SER A 136 -14.39 -6.91 20.33
N LEU A 137 -13.85 -6.44 19.20
CA LEU A 137 -14.02 -5.05 18.73
C LEU A 137 -15.12 -4.98 17.66
N ASN A 138 -15.85 -3.86 17.64
CA ASN A 138 -16.91 -3.62 16.67
C ASN A 138 -16.35 -3.63 15.22
N PRO A 139 -16.96 -4.38 14.28
CA PRO A 139 -16.55 -4.42 12.87
C PRO A 139 -16.39 -3.05 12.20
N MET A 140 -17.16 -2.03 12.61
CA MET A 140 -17.08 -0.66 12.06
C MET A 140 -15.68 -0.03 12.19
N TRP A 141 -14.85 -0.50 13.12
CA TRP A 141 -13.45 -0.07 13.21
C TRP A 141 -12.63 -0.43 11.97
N SER A 142 -13.11 -1.36 11.12
CA SER A 142 -12.49 -1.65 9.83
C SER A 142 -12.53 -0.46 8.88
N LEU A 143 -13.40 0.54 9.08
CA LEU A 143 -13.42 1.77 8.28
C LEU A 143 -12.13 2.59 8.43
N PHE A 144 -11.45 2.54 9.59
CA PHE A 144 -10.15 3.19 9.77
C PHE A 144 -9.06 2.56 8.90
N TYR A 145 -9.23 1.31 8.47
CA TYR A 145 -8.39 0.69 7.45
C TYR A 145 -8.96 0.95 6.05
N GLY A 146 -10.23 0.59 5.82
CA GLY A 146 -10.88 0.64 4.52
C GLY A 146 -10.86 2.01 3.87
N LEU A 147 -11.10 3.07 4.65
CA LEU A 147 -11.12 4.46 4.19
C LEU A 147 -9.83 5.21 4.48
N SER A 148 -8.79 4.55 5.03
CA SER A 148 -7.54 5.23 5.34
C SER A 148 -6.98 5.98 4.12
N PRO A 149 -6.26 7.11 4.31
CA PRO A 149 -5.65 7.85 3.21
C PRO A 149 -4.89 6.98 2.20
N PRO A 150 -4.04 6.01 2.62
CA PRO A 150 -3.40 5.12 1.65
C PRO A 150 -4.36 4.17 0.93
N SER A 151 -5.45 3.69 1.55
CA SER A 151 -6.47 2.90 0.83
C SER A 151 -7.09 3.69 -0.31
N ILE A 152 -7.52 4.93 -0.04
CA ILE A 152 -8.13 5.80 -1.04
C ILE A 152 -7.11 6.10 -2.16
N MET A 153 -5.91 6.53 -1.77
CA MET A 153 -4.86 6.94 -2.69
C MET A 153 -4.36 5.78 -3.57
N THR A 154 -4.15 4.59 -3.01
CA THR A 154 -3.62 3.46 -3.77
C THR A 154 -4.60 2.97 -4.82
N ILE A 155 -5.90 3.01 -4.53
CA ILE A 155 -6.94 2.71 -5.50
C ILE A 155 -7.04 3.81 -6.56
N GLN A 156 -7.01 5.10 -6.17
CA GLN A 156 -7.06 6.24 -7.10
C GLN A 156 -5.96 6.20 -8.18
N TYR A 157 -4.81 5.56 -7.88
CA TYR A 157 -3.67 5.47 -8.78
C TYR A 157 -3.35 4.04 -9.26
N ASP A 158 -4.29 3.09 -9.14
CA ASP A 158 -4.15 1.67 -9.54
C ASP A 158 -2.83 1.01 -9.08
N LEU A 159 -2.51 1.18 -7.80
CA LEU A 159 -1.30 0.63 -7.19
C LEU A 159 -1.55 -0.77 -6.60
N PRO A 160 -0.52 -1.62 -6.48
CA PRO A 160 -0.67 -3.00 -6.00
C PRO A 160 -0.87 -3.12 -4.48
N SER A 161 -0.82 -2.00 -3.75
CA SER A 161 -0.80 -2.03 -2.29
C SER A 161 -2.06 -2.62 -1.63
N PRO A 162 -3.30 -2.42 -2.16
CA PRO A 162 -4.48 -3.07 -1.61
C PRO A 162 -4.37 -4.60 -1.61
N LEU A 163 -3.87 -5.18 -2.71
CA LEU A 163 -3.61 -6.62 -2.82
C LEU A 163 -2.59 -7.10 -1.78
N SER A 164 -1.47 -6.38 -1.63
CA SER A 164 -0.44 -6.72 -0.64
C SER A 164 -1.00 -6.69 0.79
N ILE A 165 -1.69 -5.62 1.17
CA ILE A 165 -2.26 -5.48 2.51
C ILE A 165 -3.33 -6.55 2.79
N PHE A 166 -4.18 -6.87 1.81
CA PHE A 166 -5.12 -7.98 1.93
C PHE A 166 -4.40 -9.30 2.26
N LEU A 167 -3.38 -9.65 1.47
CA LEU A 167 -2.63 -10.90 1.65
C LEU A 167 -1.92 -10.93 3.02
N ILE A 168 -1.34 -9.81 3.45
CA ILE A 168 -0.72 -9.66 4.78
C ILE A 168 -1.75 -9.86 5.90
N ILE A 169 -2.91 -9.18 5.83
CA ILE A 169 -3.96 -9.29 6.86
C ILE A 169 -4.51 -10.73 6.90
N ALA A 170 -4.72 -11.36 5.75
CA ALA A 170 -5.14 -12.76 5.67
C ALA A 170 -4.08 -13.70 6.29
N ALA A 171 -2.79 -13.49 6.01
CA ALA A 171 -1.71 -14.27 6.62
C ALA A 171 -1.71 -14.17 8.15
N VAL A 172 -1.88 -12.95 8.68
CA VAL A 172 -1.98 -12.67 10.12
C VAL A 172 -3.24 -13.28 10.72
N TYR A 173 -4.38 -13.24 10.04
CA TYR A 173 -5.60 -13.93 10.46
C TYR A 173 -5.37 -15.44 10.62
N PHE A 174 -4.78 -16.09 9.61
CA PHE A 174 -4.51 -17.52 9.68
C PHE A 174 -3.51 -17.88 10.78
N TYR A 175 -2.56 -16.98 11.05
CA TYR A 175 -1.58 -17.16 12.13
C TYR A 175 -2.23 -17.03 13.51
N ILE A 176 -2.90 -15.90 13.79
CA ILE A 176 -3.42 -15.57 15.13
C ILE A 176 -4.71 -16.31 15.43
N CYS A 177 -5.70 -16.25 14.52
CA CYS A 177 -7.06 -16.70 14.79
C CYS A 177 -7.26 -18.18 14.50
N LYS A 178 -6.42 -18.79 13.64
CA LYS A 178 -6.57 -20.18 13.21
C LYS A 178 -5.37 -21.07 13.53
N GLY A 179 -4.20 -20.51 13.87
CA GLY A 179 -2.97 -21.28 14.10
C GLY A 179 -2.46 -22.06 12.88
N ARG A 180 -2.89 -21.70 11.66
CA ARG A 180 -2.61 -22.42 10.40
C ARG A 180 -1.36 -21.86 9.73
N ILE A 181 -0.18 -22.30 10.21
CA ILE A 181 1.12 -21.78 9.75
C ILE A 181 1.35 -21.89 8.24
N TYR A 182 0.93 -22.99 7.60
CA TYR A 182 1.12 -23.18 6.15
C TYR A 182 0.28 -22.22 5.31
N LEU A 183 -0.94 -21.88 5.77
CA LEU A 183 -1.74 -20.83 5.11
C LEU A 183 -1.10 -19.46 5.32
N THR A 184 -0.56 -19.17 6.51
CA THR A 184 0.22 -17.95 6.74
C THR A 184 1.39 -17.83 5.75
N VAL A 185 2.15 -18.92 5.54
CA VAL A 185 3.24 -18.96 4.56
C VAL A 185 2.75 -18.69 3.13
N LEU A 186 1.67 -19.35 2.73
CA LEU A 186 1.08 -19.19 1.39
C LEU A 186 0.68 -17.72 1.12
N PHE A 187 -0.03 -17.10 2.06
CA PHE A 187 -0.47 -15.72 1.92
C PHE A 187 0.70 -14.73 1.94
N PHE A 188 1.72 -14.93 2.80
CA PHE A 188 2.93 -14.10 2.76
C PHE A 188 3.71 -14.26 1.46
N ALA A 189 3.80 -15.49 0.92
CA ALA A 189 4.49 -15.72 -0.35
C ALA A 189 3.87 -14.91 -1.50
N PHE A 190 2.53 -14.89 -1.58
CA PHE A 190 1.83 -14.02 -2.52
C PHE A 190 2.01 -12.53 -2.20
N ALA A 191 2.04 -12.15 -0.92
CA ALA A 191 2.27 -10.76 -0.53
C ALA A 191 3.63 -10.25 -1.01
N PHE A 192 4.71 -11.05 -0.89
CA PHE A 192 6.04 -10.68 -1.39
C PHE A 192 6.10 -10.54 -2.91
N LEU A 193 5.36 -11.36 -3.65
CA LEU A 193 5.24 -11.23 -5.11
C LEU A 193 4.41 -10.00 -5.54
N THR A 194 3.73 -9.35 -4.58
CA THR A 194 3.00 -8.11 -4.79
C THR A 194 3.84 -6.91 -4.40
N ARG A 195 4.44 -6.93 -3.20
CA ARG A 195 5.31 -5.88 -2.68
C ARG A 195 6.27 -6.47 -1.64
N GLU A 196 7.52 -6.07 -1.74
CA GLU A 196 8.61 -6.45 -0.85
C GLU A 196 8.48 -5.86 0.57
N ASP A 197 7.72 -4.77 0.73
CA ASP A 197 7.46 -4.13 2.03
C ASP A 197 6.65 -5.01 2.99
N SER A 198 6.07 -6.11 2.50
CA SER A 198 5.51 -7.20 3.32
C SER A 198 6.49 -7.71 4.39
N LEU A 199 7.80 -7.52 4.17
CA LEU A 199 8.86 -7.84 5.12
C LEU A 199 8.70 -7.10 6.46
N LEU A 200 8.14 -5.89 6.44
CA LEU A 200 7.87 -5.09 7.64
C LEU A 200 6.85 -5.73 8.58
N VAL A 201 6.13 -6.76 8.11
CA VAL A 201 5.21 -7.55 8.94
C VAL A 201 5.78 -8.93 9.22
N LEU A 202 6.41 -9.58 8.23
CA LEU A 202 7.01 -10.90 8.43
C LEU A 202 8.12 -10.88 9.48
N LEU A 203 9.02 -9.89 9.47
CA LEU A 203 10.13 -9.83 10.44
C LEU A 203 9.63 -9.71 11.88
N PRO A 204 8.74 -8.75 12.23
CA PRO A 204 8.05 -8.74 13.51
C PRO A 204 7.36 -10.05 13.87
N LEU A 205 6.72 -10.71 12.89
CA LEU A 205 6.05 -11.99 13.10
C LEU A 205 7.03 -13.11 13.46
N LEU A 206 8.18 -13.18 12.81
CA LEU A 206 9.23 -14.16 13.13
C LEU A 206 9.78 -13.95 14.55
N ILE A 207 10.05 -12.69 14.92
CA ILE A 207 10.50 -12.34 16.27
C ILE A 207 9.45 -12.74 17.30
N TRP A 208 8.18 -12.42 17.03
CA TRP A 208 7.06 -12.78 17.91
C TRP A 208 6.87 -14.30 18.02
N ASP A 209 6.87 -15.04 16.91
CA ASP A 209 6.71 -16.50 16.91
C ASP A 209 7.84 -17.18 17.68
N PHE A 210 9.07 -16.71 17.50
CA PHE A 210 10.22 -17.22 18.24
C PHE A 210 10.11 -16.94 19.73
N GLN A 211 9.72 -15.73 20.13
CA GLN A 211 9.51 -15.39 21.55
C GLN A 211 8.41 -16.24 22.20
N LYS A 212 7.33 -16.51 21.46
CA LYS A 212 6.16 -17.26 21.97
C LYS A 212 6.41 -18.77 22.02
N ASN A 213 6.98 -19.35 20.96
CA ASN A 213 7.06 -20.80 20.79
C ASN A 213 8.48 -21.36 20.97
N ARG A 214 9.51 -20.51 20.99
CA ARG A 214 10.93 -20.91 21.11
C ARG A 214 11.39 -21.95 20.09
N SER A 215 10.75 -22.01 18.93
CA SER A 215 11.00 -23.01 17.89
C SER A 215 11.61 -22.39 16.65
N ILE A 216 12.88 -22.72 16.37
CA ILE A 216 13.56 -22.29 15.14
C ILE A 216 12.89 -22.93 13.92
N GLY A 217 12.49 -24.20 14.00
CA GLY A 217 11.84 -24.90 12.88
C GLY A 217 10.56 -24.20 12.39
N ARG A 218 9.73 -23.69 13.31
CA ARG A 218 8.55 -22.88 12.95
C ARG A 218 8.95 -21.57 12.27
N GLY A 219 10.00 -20.91 12.77
CA GLY A 219 10.59 -19.74 12.15
C GLY A 219 11.06 -20.00 10.71
N VAL A 220 11.73 -21.13 10.47
CA VAL A 220 12.15 -21.55 9.11
C VAL A 220 10.94 -21.76 8.21
N VAL A 221 9.88 -22.43 8.68
CA VAL A 221 8.64 -22.61 7.92
C VAL A 221 8.04 -21.25 7.56
N LEU A 222 7.94 -20.31 8.49
CA LEU A 222 7.43 -18.96 8.19
C LEU A 222 8.34 -18.21 7.19
N ALA A 223 9.65 -18.28 7.37
CA ALA A 223 10.64 -17.64 6.50
C ALA A 223 10.63 -18.23 5.08
N SER A 224 10.20 -19.50 4.91
CA SER A 224 10.05 -20.13 3.60
C SER A 224 9.06 -19.40 2.67
N SER A 225 8.19 -18.53 3.21
CA SER A 225 7.35 -17.63 2.41
C SER A 225 8.14 -16.70 1.48
N LEU A 226 9.42 -16.45 1.75
CA LEU A 226 10.31 -15.66 0.89
C LEU A 226 10.76 -16.44 -0.36
N ILE A 227 10.66 -17.77 -0.39
CA ILE A 227 11.22 -18.59 -1.47
C ILE A 227 10.67 -18.18 -2.84
N PRO A 228 9.35 -18.05 -3.07
CA PRO A 228 8.84 -17.66 -4.39
C PRO A 228 9.34 -16.28 -4.85
N PHE A 229 9.45 -15.33 -3.92
CA PHE A 229 10.00 -14.01 -4.23
C PHE A 229 11.47 -14.09 -4.62
N VAL A 230 12.30 -14.81 -3.85
CA VAL A 230 13.73 -15.00 -4.16
C VAL A 230 13.93 -15.69 -5.51
N LEU A 231 13.15 -16.74 -5.81
CA LEU A 231 13.20 -17.41 -7.11
C LEU A 231 12.83 -16.46 -8.25
N TRP A 232 11.83 -15.60 -8.04
CA TRP A 232 11.44 -14.58 -9.00
C TRP A 232 12.53 -13.52 -9.21
N GLN A 233 13.22 -13.09 -8.14
CA GLN A 233 14.37 -12.18 -8.24
C GLN A 233 15.48 -12.77 -9.10
N PHE A 234 15.80 -14.05 -8.92
CA PHE A 234 16.78 -14.75 -9.77
C PHE A 234 16.32 -14.81 -11.22
N TYR A 235 15.05 -15.13 -11.47
CA TYR A 235 14.50 -15.17 -12.83
C TYR A 235 14.61 -13.81 -13.53
N ILE A 236 14.22 -12.73 -12.86
CA ILE A 236 14.32 -11.36 -13.41
C ILE A 236 15.79 -11.01 -13.68
N THR A 237 16.69 -11.31 -12.73
CA THR A 237 18.11 -11.03 -12.88
C THR A 237 18.70 -11.77 -14.08
N PHE A 238 18.32 -13.04 -14.27
CA PHE A 238 18.72 -13.83 -15.44
C PHE A 238 18.19 -13.24 -16.75
N LYS A 239 16.94 -12.73 -16.76
CA LYS A 239 16.31 -12.16 -17.97
C LYS A 239 16.80 -10.76 -18.34
N ILE A 240 16.94 -9.87 -17.36
CA ILE A 240 17.28 -8.45 -17.58
C ILE A 240 18.80 -8.21 -17.46
N GLY A 241 19.53 -9.12 -16.80
CA GLY A 241 20.96 -8.93 -16.47
C GLY A 241 21.21 -7.95 -15.32
N LYS A 242 20.16 -7.53 -14.60
CA LYS A 242 20.23 -6.59 -13.47
C LYS A 242 19.43 -7.12 -12.30
N LEU A 243 19.99 -7.05 -11.10
CA LEU A 243 19.21 -7.34 -9.90
C LEU A 243 18.04 -6.34 -9.78
N PRO A 244 16.82 -6.80 -9.47
CA PRO A 244 15.65 -5.93 -9.22
C PRO A 244 15.80 -4.98 -8.02
N THR A 245 16.94 -5.03 -7.33
CA THR A 245 17.36 -4.13 -6.26
C THR A 245 17.90 -2.79 -6.79
N GLY A 246 18.26 -2.73 -8.08
CA GLY A 246 19.12 -1.69 -8.67
C GLY A 246 18.49 -0.33 -8.94
N VAL A 247 17.19 -0.11 -8.70
CA VAL A 247 16.56 1.21 -8.91
C VAL A 247 15.44 1.43 -7.88
N SER A 248 15.80 1.52 -6.58
CA SER A 248 15.13 2.43 -5.62
C SER A 248 15.67 2.34 -4.18
N ALA A 249 16.41 1.29 -3.79
CA ALA A 249 16.81 1.13 -2.39
C ALA A 249 17.78 2.23 -1.93
N ALA A 250 18.68 2.68 -2.81
CA ALA A 250 19.53 3.85 -2.61
C ALA A 250 18.76 5.19 -2.70
N SER A 251 17.48 5.19 -3.08
CA SER A 251 16.66 6.39 -3.29
C SER A 251 15.39 6.44 -2.42
N THR A 252 15.23 5.52 -1.46
CA THR A 252 14.12 5.54 -0.50
C THR A 252 14.57 5.62 0.94
N LEU A 253 15.75 5.06 1.24
CA LEU A 253 16.30 5.04 2.59
C LEU A 253 17.67 5.73 2.66
N ASN A 254 17.86 6.51 3.72
CA ASN A 254 19.14 7.09 4.09
C ASN A 254 19.60 6.42 5.40
N PRO A 255 20.86 5.94 5.49
CA PRO A 255 21.39 5.35 6.72
C PRO A 255 21.39 6.30 7.93
N MET A 256 21.41 7.61 7.69
CA MET A 256 21.34 8.62 8.73
C MET A 256 19.89 8.84 9.18
N PRO A 257 19.54 8.56 10.45
CA PRO A 257 18.19 8.78 10.95
C PRO A 257 17.83 10.28 10.92
N PHE A 258 16.56 10.57 10.68
CA PHE A 258 15.96 11.90 10.55
C PHE A 258 16.44 12.77 9.38
N TYR A 259 17.43 12.31 8.59
CA TYR A 259 17.99 13.09 7.49
C TYR A 259 16.91 13.53 6.49
N GLY A 260 16.02 12.63 6.07
CA GLY A 260 14.99 12.94 5.07
C GLY A 260 14.06 14.06 5.48
N VAL A 261 13.57 14.00 6.73
CA VAL A 261 12.68 15.01 7.32
C VAL A 261 13.42 16.34 7.46
N ALA A 262 14.62 16.32 8.04
CA ALA A 262 15.40 17.53 8.31
C ALA A 262 15.75 18.25 7.00
N ALA A 263 16.28 17.51 6.02
CA ALA A 263 16.63 18.08 4.72
C ALA A 263 15.39 18.58 3.95
N TYR A 264 14.22 17.93 4.08
CA TYR A 264 12.98 18.46 3.52
C TYR A 264 12.63 19.83 4.13
N PHE A 265 12.57 19.95 5.46
CA PHE A 265 12.21 21.23 6.09
C PHE A 265 13.24 22.34 5.88
N LEU A 266 14.52 22.00 5.70
CA LEU A 266 15.59 22.98 5.41
C LEU A 266 15.56 23.50 3.96
N THR A 267 15.05 22.71 3.02
CA THR A 267 15.07 23.06 1.58
C THR A 267 13.76 23.67 1.09
N VAL A 268 12.67 23.47 1.83
CA VAL A 268 11.36 23.96 1.42
C VAL A 268 11.24 25.47 1.65
N LYS A 269 10.94 26.20 0.57
CA LYS A 269 10.55 27.61 0.60
C LYS A 269 9.03 27.73 0.71
N ILE A 270 8.51 28.84 1.23
CA ILE A 270 7.07 29.11 1.29
C ILE A 270 6.74 30.17 0.25
N GLU A 271 6.35 29.74 -0.95
CA GLU A 271 6.05 30.62 -2.09
C GLU A 271 4.53 30.62 -2.38
N GLY A 272 3.73 30.74 -1.31
CA GLY A 272 2.29 30.94 -1.39
C GLY A 272 1.44 29.92 -0.62
N ILE A 273 0.12 30.12 -0.66
CA ILE A 273 -0.83 29.41 0.20
C ILE A 273 -0.91 27.90 -0.08
N LYS A 274 -0.78 27.49 -1.36
CA LYS A 274 -0.78 26.07 -1.75
C LYS A 274 0.41 25.32 -1.14
N GLN A 275 1.59 25.96 -1.12
CA GLN A 275 2.80 25.37 -0.55
C GLN A 275 2.71 25.32 0.98
N LEU A 276 2.12 26.34 1.62
CA LEU A 276 1.83 26.33 3.05
C LEU A 276 0.93 25.14 3.44
N PHE A 277 -0.14 24.88 2.68
CA PHE A 277 -1.01 23.70 2.91
C PHE A 277 -0.26 22.38 2.72
N LYS A 278 0.61 22.28 1.69
CA LYS A 278 1.45 21.09 1.46
C LYS A 278 2.35 20.83 2.67
N ILE A 279 3.12 21.82 3.11
CA ILE A 279 4.03 21.71 4.26
C ILE A 279 3.27 21.37 5.53
N GLY A 280 2.14 22.04 5.78
CA GLY A 280 1.29 21.79 6.94
C GLY A 280 0.78 20.34 6.97
N SER A 281 0.38 19.78 5.83
CA SER A 281 -0.07 18.39 5.73
C SER A 281 1.06 17.39 6.02
N VAL A 282 2.28 17.68 5.55
CA VAL A 282 3.47 16.87 5.80
C VAL A 282 3.89 16.93 7.27
N ALA A 283 3.91 18.14 7.85
CA ALA A 283 4.19 18.34 9.28
C ALA A 283 3.16 17.62 10.17
N LEU A 284 1.87 17.69 9.83
CA LEU A 284 0.81 16.99 10.55
C LEU A 284 1.03 15.47 10.57
N VAL A 285 1.39 14.90 9.41
CA VAL A 285 1.69 13.47 9.29
C VAL A 285 2.96 13.11 10.06
N PHE A 286 4.01 13.93 10.03
CA PHE A 286 5.22 13.71 10.82
C PHE A 286 4.94 13.72 12.33
N LEU A 287 4.16 14.69 12.81
CA LEU A 287 3.74 14.78 14.21
C LEU A 287 2.91 13.56 14.62
N TYR A 288 2.03 13.09 13.73
CA TYR A 288 1.26 11.88 13.94
C TYR A 288 2.16 10.64 14.09
N PHE A 289 3.10 10.42 13.18
CA PHE A 289 4.05 9.30 13.29
C PHE A 289 4.90 9.37 14.56
N THR A 290 5.35 10.57 14.92
CA THR A 290 6.11 10.81 16.15
C THR A 290 5.28 10.46 17.39
N ALA A 291 4.02 10.88 17.45
CA ALA A 291 3.12 10.53 18.55
C ALA A 291 2.89 9.02 18.63
N VAL A 292 2.63 8.36 17.49
CA VAL A 292 2.46 6.89 17.42
C VAL A 292 3.73 6.18 17.90
N PHE A 293 4.91 6.65 17.53
CA PHE A 293 6.19 6.08 17.97
C PHE A 293 6.33 6.08 19.50
N PHE A 294 6.07 7.20 20.17
CA PHE A 294 6.11 7.26 21.64
C PHE A 294 5.03 6.41 22.30
N ILE A 295 3.84 6.33 21.71
CA ILE A 295 2.77 5.42 22.18
C ILE A 295 3.23 3.96 22.05
N MET A 296 3.91 3.57 20.97
CA MET A 296 4.43 2.21 20.78
C MET A 296 5.52 1.88 21.80
N ILE A 297 6.45 2.79 22.08
CA ILE A 297 7.47 2.59 23.12
C ILE A 297 6.79 2.29 24.46
N LYS A 298 5.82 3.12 24.86
CA LYS A 298 5.09 2.93 26.11
C LYS A 298 4.30 1.62 26.15
N ALA A 299 3.67 1.24 25.03
CA ALA A 299 2.94 -0.02 24.92
C ALA A 299 3.88 -1.23 25.03
N LEU A 300 5.06 -1.18 24.40
CA LEU A 300 6.07 -2.24 24.44
C LEU A 300 6.69 -2.43 25.83
N ILE A 301 6.82 -1.37 26.63
CA ILE A 301 7.25 -1.45 28.03
C ILE A 301 6.22 -2.22 28.88
N ARG A 302 4.92 -2.05 28.60
CA ARG A 302 3.84 -2.70 29.35
C ARG A 302 3.58 -4.14 28.94
N GLY A 303 3.86 -4.49 27.69
CA GLY A 303 3.64 -5.84 27.21
C GLY A 303 4.08 -6.02 25.76
N ARG A 304 4.48 -7.25 25.43
CA ARG A 304 4.87 -7.62 24.07
C ARG A 304 3.65 -8.10 23.30
N ASN A 305 3.48 -7.60 22.09
CA ASN A 305 2.47 -8.07 21.16
C ASN A 305 2.97 -7.88 19.73
N LEU A 306 2.58 -8.79 18.83
CA LEU A 306 2.89 -8.72 17.41
C LEU A 306 2.54 -7.36 16.80
N PHE A 307 1.35 -6.81 17.08
CA PHE A 307 0.88 -5.57 16.48
C PHE A 307 1.77 -4.39 16.83
N TYR A 308 2.28 -4.35 18.07
CA TYR A 308 3.21 -3.30 18.50
C TYR A 308 4.55 -3.40 17.79
N TYR A 309 5.05 -4.62 17.54
CA TYR A 309 6.27 -4.82 16.76
C TYR A 309 6.10 -4.39 15.31
N VAL A 310 4.94 -4.66 14.70
CA VAL A 310 4.65 -4.25 13.33
C VAL A 310 4.55 -2.72 13.22
N VAL A 311 3.75 -2.08 14.07
CA VAL A 311 3.65 -0.61 14.08
C VAL A 311 5.00 0.03 14.42
N GLY A 312 5.74 -0.52 15.38
CA GLY A 312 7.09 -0.09 15.73
C GLY A 312 8.06 -0.17 14.54
N ALA A 313 8.01 -1.25 13.74
CA ALA A 313 8.83 -1.39 12.54
C ALA A 313 8.52 -0.29 11.52
N TYR A 314 7.25 0.06 11.30
CA TYR A 314 6.87 1.21 10.47
C TYR A 314 7.37 2.53 11.04
N CYS A 315 7.27 2.76 12.36
CA CYS A 315 7.79 3.98 12.96
C CYS A 315 9.32 4.10 12.82
N ILE A 316 10.06 3.00 12.96
CA ILE A 316 11.52 2.98 12.71
C ILE A 316 11.81 3.32 11.25
N LEU A 317 11.04 2.75 10.31
CA LEU A 317 11.22 3.02 8.89
C LEU A 317 11.09 4.51 8.54
N VAL A 318 10.16 5.25 9.16
CA VAL A 318 10.00 6.72 8.97
C VAL A 318 11.34 7.44 9.20
N LEU A 319 12.11 7.02 10.20
CA LEU A 319 13.36 7.69 10.59
C LEU A 319 14.41 7.64 9.49
N PHE A 320 14.42 6.59 8.67
CA PHE A 320 15.44 6.37 7.66
C PHE A 320 14.98 6.77 6.26
N THR A 321 13.87 7.52 6.11
CA THR A 321 13.39 7.94 4.79
C THR A 321 14.27 9.04 4.16
N VAL A 322 14.26 9.15 2.83
CA VAL A 322 14.92 10.25 2.08
C VAL A 322 14.00 11.45 1.87
N PRO A 323 14.53 12.65 1.54
CA PRO A 323 13.72 13.87 1.36
C PRO A 323 12.64 13.77 0.27
N SER A 324 12.90 13.02 -0.81
CA SER A 324 11.95 12.84 -1.91
C SER A 324 10.65 12.14 -1.49
N GLN A 325 10.69 11.32 -0.42
CA GLN A 325 9.46 10.76 0.13
C GLN A 325 8.61 11.87 0.76
N TRP A 326 9.21 12.80 1.49
CA TRP A 326 8.52 13.91 2.15
C TRP A 326 7.97 14.95 1.18
N ASP A 327 8.62 15.12 0.03
CA ASP A 327 8.10 16.01 -1.01
C ASP A 327 6.86 15.46 -1.72
N ASN A 328 6.68 14.13 -1.72
CA ASN A 328 5.53 13.46 -2.31
C ASN A 328 4.63 12.85 -1.22
N TYR A 329 3.62 13.62 -0.78
CA TYR A 329 2.64 13.18 0.22
C TYR A 329 2.04 11.80 -0.08
N ASN A 330 1.74 11.49 -1.35
CA ASN A 330 1.22 10.19 -1.77
C ASN A 330 2.25 9.06 -1.58
N GLY A 331 3.53 9.36 -1.82
CA GLY A 331 4.66 8.44 -1.58
C GLY A 331 4.74 8.01 -0.12
N LEU A 332 4.70 8.96 0.81
CA LEU A 332 4.65 8.69 2.25
C LEU A 332 3.46 7.81 2.63
N LEU A 333 2.24 8.21 2.25
CA LEU A 333 1.04 7.45 2.64
C LEU A 333 1.14 5.99 2.21
N ARG A 334 1.56 5.75 0.96
CA ARG A 334 1.73 4.38 0.44
C ARG A 334 2.76 3.57 1.22
N MET A 335 3.88 4.17 1.61
CA MET A 335 4.95 3.50 2.36
C MET A 335 4.48 2.99 3.72
N PHE A 336 3.56 3.72 4.36
CA PHE A 336 3.05 3.40 5.69
C PHE A 336 1.67 2.75 5.68
N TYR A 337 1.20 2.23 4.54
CA TYR A 337 -0.15 1.67 4.43
C TYR A 337 -0.40 0.57 5.47
N GLY A 338 0.56 -0.35 5.67
CA GLY A 338 0.41 -1.40 6.67
C GLY A 338 0.28 -0.88 8.11
N MET A 339 0.83 0.29 8.45
CA MET A 339 0.76 0.81 9.82
C MET A 339 -0.69 1.02 10.30
N PHE A 340 -1.58 1.51 9.44
CA PHE A 340 -2.96 1.87 9.80
C PHE A 340 -3.78 0.68 10.33
N PRO A 341 -3.94 -0.44 9.61
CA PRO A 341 -4.65 -1.60 10.15
C PRO A 341 -3.98 -2.16 11.41
N PHE A 342 -2.64 -2.22 11.48
CA PHE A 342 -1.96 -2.75 12.68
C PHE A 342 -2.04 -1.82 13.90
N LEU A 343 -2.19 -0.51 13.71
CA LEU A 343 -2.47 0.43 14.80
C LEU A 343 -3.88 0.21 15.38
N VAL A 344 -4.87 -0.02 14.51
CA VAL A 344 -6.23 -0.39 14.94
C VAL A 344 -6.21 -1.74 15.68
N LEU A 345 -5.43 -2.72 15.21
CA LEU A 345 -5.27 -4.01 15.90
C LEU A 345 -4.54 -3.88 17.25
N SER A 346 -3.57 -2.98 17.32
CA SER A 346 -2.91 -2.65 18.59
C SER A 346 -3.93 -2.14 19.61
N TYR A 347 -4.85 -1.26 19.18
CA TYR A 347 -5.96 -0.82 20.02
C TYR A 347 -6.94 -1.97 20.34
N SER A 348 -7.31 -2.81 19.38
CA SER A 348 -8.26 -3.92 19.63
C SER A 348 -7.76 -4.88 20.69
N TYR A 349 -6.44 -5.11 20.72
CA TYR A 349 -5.79 -5.95 21.74
C TYR A 349 -5.72 -5.26 23.11
N ALA A 350 -5.18 -4.03 23.17
CA ALA A 350 -4.84 -3.39 24.44
C ALA A 350 -6.00 -2.65 25.10
N LYS A 351 -6.92 -2.12 24.27
CA LYS A 351 -7.99 -1.19 24.62
C LYS A 351 -7.51 0.06 25.38
N GLU A 352 -6.26 0.47 25.18
CA GLU A 352 -5.70 1.67 25.80
C GLU A 352 -6.24 2.97 25.17
N THR A 353 -6.44 3.99 26.00
CA THR A 353 -6.94 5.31 25.60
C THR A 353 -6.02 6.03 24.60
N SER A 354 -4.70 5.94 24.77
CA SER A 354 -3.71 6.55 23.86
C SER A 354 -3.81 6.00 22.44
N LEU A 355 -3.87 4.67 22.32
CA LEU A 355 -4.07 3.97 21.05
C LEU A 355 -5.41 4.35 20.41
N ARG A 356 -6.47 4.48 21.22
CA ARG A 356 -7.79 4.90 20.75
C ARG A 356 -7.73 6.27 20.06
N TYR A 357 -7.09 7.25 20.68
CA TYR A 357 -6.93 8.58 20.09
C TYR A 357 -6.03 8.57 18.86
N ALA A 358 -4.96 7.77 18.86
CA ALA A 358 -4.11 7.60 17.67
C ALA A 358 -4.89 7.00 16.48
N VAL A 359 -5.84 6.09 16.74
CA VAL A 359 -6.74 5.58 15.71
C VAL A 359 -7.76 6.63 15.28
N TYR A 360 -8.38 7.36 16.21
CA TYR A 360 -9.33 8.41 15.86
C TYR A 360 -8.71 9.53 15.01
N PHE A 361 -7.42 9.82 15.21
CA PHE A 361 -6.70 10.75 14.36
C PHE A 361 -6.67 10.31 12.87
N ILE A 362 -6.77 9.00 12.60
CA ILE A 362 -6.93 8.50 11.21
C ILE A 362 -8.19 9.11 10.58
N ALA A 363 -9.31 9.28 11.30
CA ALA A 363 -10.51 9.93 10.75
C ALA A 363 -10.25 11.38 10.31
N VAL A 364 -9.38 12.11 11.03
CA VAL A 364 -8.96 13.45 10.61
C VAL A 364 -8.21 13.37 9.28
N LEU A 365 -7.29 12.41 9.14
CA LEU A 365 -6.56 12.21 7.89
C LEU A 365 -7.49 11.78 6.73
N ILE A 366 -8.51 10.95 7.01
CA ILE A 366 -9.54 10.57 6.04
C ILE A 366 -10.29 11.80 5.56
N PHE A 367 -10.76 12.64 6.48
CA PHE A 367 -11.46 13.88 6.16
C PHE A 367 -10.59 14.81 5.29
N LEU A 368 -9.35 15.04 5.69
CA LEU A 368 -8.40 15.87 4.93
C LEU A 368 -8.12 15.30 3.53
N THR A 369 -8.06 13.98 3.40
CA THR A 369 -7.91 13.30 2.10
C THR A 369 -9.12 13.55 1.20
N GLY A 370 -10.34 13.49 1.76
CA GLY A 370 -11.57 13.84 1.06
C GLY A 370 -11.57 15.29 0.59
N VAL A 371 -11.25 16.23 1.48
CA VAL A 371 -11.14 17.67 1.13
C VAL A 371 -10.13 17.90 0.01
N ARG A 372 -8.95 17.25 0.09
CA ARG A 372 -7.92 17.32 -0.95
C ARG A 372 -8.47 16.87 -2.31
N ILE A 373 -9.12 15.71 -2.37
CA ILE A 373 -9.66 15.16 -3.62
C ILE A 373 -10.76 16.05 -4.20
N LEU A 374 -11.65 16.57 -3.35
CA LEU A 374 -12.81 17.33 -3.80
C LEU A 374 -12.45 18.75 -4.25
N PHE A 375 -11.51 19.42 -3.57
CA PHE A 375 -11.29 20.86 -3.73
C PHE A 375 -9.87 21.27 -4.15
N VAL A 376 -8.87 20.40 -4.00
CA VAL A 376 -7.45 20.77 -4.17
C VAL A 376 -6.79 20.05 -5.35
N SER A 377 -7.21 18.81 -5.64
CA SER A 377 -6.60 17.97 -6.67
C SER A 377 -6.59 18.66 -8.05
N PRO A 378 -5.42 18.80 -8.69
CA PRO A 378 -5.32 19.44 -9.99
C PRO A 378 -5.90 18.55 -11.10
N VAL A 379 -6.46 19.20 -12.13
CA VAL A 379 -6.82 18.56 -13.39
C VAL A 379 -5.63 18.70 -14.33
N TYR A 380 -4.96 17.58 -14.59
CA TYR A 380 -3.84 17.53 -15.53
C TYR A 380 -4.31 17.52 -17.00
N PRO A 381 -3.57 18.17 -17.91
CA PRO A 381 -3.81 18.09 -19.36
C PRO A 381 -3.65 16.65 -19.88
N PHE A 382 -4.50 16.29 -20.85
CA PHE A 382 -4.54 14.93 -21.41
C PHE A 382 -4.99 14.90 -22.86
N THR A 383 -4.70 13.79 -23.52
CA THR A 383 -5.20 13.40 -24.84
C THR A 383 -5.89 12.03 -24.75
N ILE A 384 -6.72 11.71 -25.74
CA ILE A 384 -7.30 10.37 -25.90
C ILE A 384 -6.54 9.70 -27.04
N TRP A 385 -5.93 8.55 -26.77
CA TRP A 385 -5.11 7.78 -27.71
C TRP A 385 -5.92 7.08 -28.80
#